data_AF-A0A7Y5G4T6-F1
#
_entry.id   AF-A0A7Y5G4T6-F1
#
_cell.length_a   1.000
_cell.length_b   1.000
_cell.length_c   1.000
_cell.angle_alpha   90.00
_cell.angle_beta   90.00
_cell.angle_gamma   90.00
#
_symmetry.space_group_name_H-M   'P 1'
#
loop_
_entity.id
_entity.type
_entity.pdbx_description
1 polymer ?
#
loop_
_entity_poly.entity_id
_entity_poly.type
_entity_poly.pdbx_seq_one_letter_code
_entity_poly.pdbx_strand_id
1 'polypeptide(L)' 'MITSMTGYGQGEFKSDGYESFVEVRAVNHRFLDVTMRLPRA' A
#
# COMPACT_ATOMS: atom_id res chain seq x y z
N MET A 1 8.86 17.40 16.44
CA MET A 1 9.89 16.38 16.17
C MET A 1 9.22 15.26 15.40
N ILE A 2 9.66 14.96 14.17
CA ILE A 2 9.16 13.79 13.44
C ILE A 2 9.99 12.59 13.92
N THR A 3 9.33 11.60 14.53
CA THR A 3 9.96 10.45 15.19
C THR A 3 10.27 9.29 14.24
N SER A 4 9.58 9.21 13.10
CA SER A 4 9.87 8.26 12.03
C SER A 4 9.44 8.82 10.68
N MET A 5 10.28 8.66 9.66
CA MET A 5 9.91 8.89 8.25
C MET A 5 9.73 7.56 7.50
N THR A 6 9.72 6.43 8.23
CA THR A 6 9.40 5.11 7.68
C THR A 6 7.95 4.77 7.98
N GLY A 7 7.23 4.34 6.95
CA GLY A 7 5.84 3.89 7.02
C GLY A 7 5.69 2.58 6.25
N TYR A 8 5.02 1.62 6.86
CA TYR A 8 4.60 0.38 6.20
C TYR A 8 3.10 0.20 6.43
N GLY A 9 2.37 -0.12 5.38
CA GLY A 9 0.94 -0.41 5.45
C GLY A 9 0.53 -1.42 4.40
N GLN A 10 -0.38 -2.31 4.74
CA GLN A 10 -1.01 -3.24 3.81
C GLN A 10 -2.52 -3.24 4.02
N GLY A 11 -3.26 -3.37 2.93
CA GLY A 11 -4.71 -3.39 2.93
C GLY A 11 -5.21 -4.39 1.89
N GLU A 12 -6.24 -5.13 2.28
CA GLU A 12 -6.92 -6.08 1.40
C GLU A 12 -8.41 -5.72 1.39
N PHE A 13 -9.00 -5.73 0.20
CA PHE A 13 -10.42 -5.47 0.01
C PHE A 13 -11.02 -6.58 -0.85
N LYS A 14 -12.16 -7.12 -0.39
CA LYS A 14 -12.93 -8.15 -1.10
C LYS A 14 -14.38 -7.71 -1.18
N SER A 15 -14.93 -7.61 -2.39
CA SER A 15 -16.36 -7.32 -2.62
C SER A 15 -16.81 -7.94 -3.93
N ASP A 16 -17.99 -8.54 -3.95
CA ASP A 16 -18.68 -8.99 -5.19
C ASP A 16 -17.83 -9.78 -6.20
N GLY A 17 -16.94 -10.65 -5.70
CA GLY A 17 -16.03 -11.46 -6.53
C GLY A 17 -14.73 -10.77 -6.96
N TYR A 18 -14.54 -9.51 -6.56
CA TYR A 18 -13.32 -8.75 -6.77
C TYR A 18 -12.44 -8.80 -5.53
N GLU A 19 -11.16 -9.05 -5.75
CA GLU A 19 -10.12 -9.02 -4.72
C GLU A 19 -9.08 -7.98 -5.13
N SER A 20 -8.80 -7.05 -4.22
CA SER A 20 -7.79 -6.03 -4.41
C SER A 20 -6.85 -6.00 -3.21
N PHE A 21 -5.57 -5.93 -3.48
CA PHE A 21 -4.53 -5.84 -2.45
C PHE A 21 -3.65 -4.64 -2.72
N VAL A 22 -3.34 -3.89 -1.66
CA VAL A 22 -2.46 -2.72 -1.70
C VAL A 22 -1.43 -2.84 -0.59
N GLU A 23 -0.18 -2.61 -0.95
CA GLU A 23 0.94 -2.48 -0.02
C GLU A 23 1.64 -1.14 -0.25
N VAL A 24 1.98 -0.46 0.83
CA VAL A 24 2.64 0.85 0.82
C VAL A 24 3.88 0.78 1.70
N ARG A 25 5.02 1.16 1.14
CA ARG A 25 6.29 1.29 1.86
C ARG A 25 6.86 2.68 1.61
N ALA A 26 7.03 3.45 2.67
CA ALA A 26 7.74 4.71 2.65
C ALA A 26 8.97 4.56 3.54
N VAL A 27 10.16 4.88 3.04
CA VAL A 27 11.40 4.76 3.84
C VAL A 27 11.97 6.12 4.26
N ASN A 28 11.55 7.19 3.58
CA ASN A 28 11.82 8.59 3.95
C ASN A 28 10.96 9.53 3.08
N HIS A 29 11.22 10.84 3.13
CA HIS A 29 10.54 11.86 2.33
C HIS A 29 10.73 11.73 0.81
N ARG A 30 11.70 10.94 0.35
CA ARG A 30 12.09 10.82 -1.07
C ARG A 30 11.56 9.54 -1.71
N PHE A 31 11.35 8.47 -0.95
CA PHE A 31 11.02 7.16 -1.49
C PHE A 31 9.69 6.65 -0.95
N LEU A 32 8.76 6.45 -1.89
CA LEU A 32 7.46 5.84 -1.70
C LEU A 32 7.31 4.73 -2.75
N ASP A 33 7.05 3.51 -2.27
CA ASP A 33 6.73 2.33 -3.07
C ASP A 33 5.27 1.95 -2.79
N VAL A 34 4.50 1.77 -3.85
CA VAL A 34 3.10 1.36 -3.79
C VAL A 34 2.90 0.19 -4.74
N THR A 35 2.60 -0.97 -4.18
CA THR A 35 2.29 -2.17 -4.95
C THR A 35 0.80 -2.45 -4.86
N MET A 36 0.13 -2.51 -6.02
CA MET A 36 -1.29 -2.83 -6.10
C MET A 36 -1.50 -4.09 -6.94
N ARG A 37 -2.31 -5.02 -6.44
CA ARG A 37 -2.86 -6.13 -7.20
C ARG A 37 -4.35 -5.88 -7.35
N LEU A 38 -4.72 -5.42 -8.54
CA LEU A 38 -6.09 -5.12 -8.90
C LEU A 38 -6.66 -6.25 -9.76
N PRO A 39 -7.98 -6.50 -9.71
CA PRO A 39 -8.62 -7.42 -10.63
C PRO A 39 -8.45 -6.91 -12.06
N ARG A 40 -8.22 -7.84 -12.99
CA ARG A 40 -8.20 -7.53 -14.43
C ARG A 40 -9.66 -7.46 -14.90
N ALA A 41 -10.02 -6.36 -15.55
CA ALA A 41 -11.33 -6.19 -16.20
C ALA A 41 -11.47 -7.09 -17.44
#